data_AF-G1VHQ3-F1
#
_entry.id   AF-G1VHQ3-F1
#
_cell.length_a   1.000
_cell.length_b   1.000
_cell.length_c   1.000
_cell.angle_alpha   90.00
_cell.angle_beta   90.00
_cell.angle_gamma   90.00
#
_symmetry.space_group_name_H-M   'P 1'
#
loop_
_entity.id
_entity.type
_entity.pdbx_description
1 polymer ?
#
loop_
_entity_poly.entity_id
_entity_poly.type
_entity_poly.pdbx_seq_one_letter_code
_entity_poly.pdbx_strand_id
1 'polypeptide(L)'
;MKPISAVVVFLFLICSAVWASVDGYHCAETAIVQDMNQALSKTLAQKREAWITPDTIENYRQHLQIAALRRRSVVSYALGEDAHSLCSRQMKWRSGSRSLRVQSYADCSFATVWGLSDQRLSFAFLMLSLGWMAVSIVYLRRHQAGRLVLGKMVYAASDRSFRDCHGERIAFTPMQQQLMELFINASNRKLTKAFICETLWPKKPDASETLYTLIRRLKPIVSERCGLKIVADRGDGYRLTSDLASKKEKDCLS
;
A
#
# COMPACT_ATOMS: atom_id res chain seq x y z
N MET A 1 -2.14 12.02 11.88
CA MET A 1 -2.51 12.19 10.45
C MET A 1 -3.84 11.49 10.18
N LYS A 2 -4.73 12.05 9.35
CA LYS A 2 -5.95 11.33 8.92
C LYS A 2 -5.53 10.16 8.01
N PRO A 3 -6.13 8.97 8.10
CA PRO A 3 -5.71 7.81 7.29
C PRO A 3 -5.70 8.12 5.78
N ILE A 4 -6.64 8.95 5.32
CA ILE A 4 -6.71 9.42 3.92
C ILE A 4 -5.43 10.13 3.49
N SER A 5 -4.87 11.01 4.33
CA SER A 5 -3.64 11.74 4.00
C SER A 5 -2.43 10.83 3.84
N ALA A 6 -2.34 9.74 4.61
CA ALA A 6 -1.25 8.78 4.45
C ALA A 6 -1.36 7.97 3.14
N VAL A 7 -2.58 7.63 2.73
CA VAL A 7 -2.85 6.93 1.45
C VAL A 7 -2.50 7.83 0.27
N VAL A 8 -2.85 9.11 0.32
CA VAL A 8 -2.53 10.07 -0.76
C VAL A 8 -1.02 10.18 -0.97
N VAL A 9 -0.23 10.30 0.11
CA VAL A 9 1.23 10.38 0.02
C VAL A 9 1.82 9.08 -0.56
N PHE A 10 1.32 7.92 -0.13
CA PHE A 10 1.76 6.63 -0.66
C PHE A 10 1.49 6.49 -2.16
N LEU A 11 0.27 6.86 -2.61
CA LEU A 11 -0.11 6.83 -4.02
C LEU A 11 0.75 7.79 -4.84
N PHE A 12 1.02 8.99 -4.32
CA PHE A 12 1.89 9.95 -4.98
C PHE A 12 3.30 9.38 -5.20
N LEU A 13 3.89 8.75 -4.18
CA LEU A 13 5.21 8.11 -4.28
C LEU A 13 5.23 6.96 -5.30
N ILE A 14 4.16 6.16 -5.38
CA ILE A 14 4.04 5.11 -6.40
C ILE A 14 3.97 5.72 -7.79
N CYS A 15 3.15 6.75 -8.00
CA CYS A 15 3.06 7.43 -9.29
C CYS A 15 4.43 7.99 -9.71
N SER A 16 5.17 8.63 -8.80
CA SER A 16 6.53 9.11 -9.07
C SER A 16 7.48 7.97 -9.43
N ALA A 17 7.39 6.81 -8.76
CA ALA A 17 8.22 5.65 -9.09
C ALA A 17 7.92 5.10 -10.51
N VAL A 18 6.64 5.03 -10.89
CA VAL A 18 6.23 4.60 -12.23
C VAL A 18 6.73 5.58 -13.29
N TRP A 19 6.57 6.88 -13.05
CA TRP A 19 7.05 7.91 -13.98
C TRP A 19 8.56 7.87 -14.16
N ALA A 20 9.32 7.77 -13.07
CA ALA A 20 10.77 7.61 -13.13
C ALA A 20 11.18 6.33 -13.88
N SER A 21 10.40 5.26 -13.79
CA SER A 21 10.68 4.01 -14.51
C SER A 21 10.45 4.13 -16.01
N VAL A 22 9.40 4.85 -16.42
CA VAL A 22 9.11 5.10 -17.83
C VAL A 22 10.15 6.02 -18.44
N ASP A 23 10.53 7.08 -17.72
CA ASP A 23 11.57 8.01 -18.16
C ASP A 23 12.93 7.31 -18.30
N GLY A 24 13.32 6.49 -17.30
CA GLY A 24 14.52 5.67 -17.38
C GLY A 24 14.50 4.70 -18.56
N TYR A 25 13.34 4.11 -18.88
CA TYR A 25 13.21 3.19 -20.02
C TYR A 25 13.42 3.93 -21.35
N HIS A 26 12.78 5.08 -21.55
CA HIS A 26 12.97 5.89 -22.76
C HIS A 26 14.40 6.46 -22.88
N CYS A 27 15.03 6.83 -21.77
CA CYS A 27 16.44 7.21 -21.75
C CYS A 27 17.34 6.05 -22.23
N ALA A 28 17.07 4.82 -21.79
CA ALA A 28 17.82 3.64 -22.24
C ALA A 28 17.61 3.35 -23.72
N GLU A 29 16.37 3.45 -24.19
CA GLU A 29 16.00 3.29 -25.59
C GLU A 29 16.73 4.30 -26.49
N THR A 30 16.70 5.58 -26.11
CA THR A 30 17.39 6.64 -26.85
C THR A 30 18.91 6.47 -26.82
N ALA A 31 19.49 6.03 -25.71
CA ALA A 31 20.92 5.72 -25.61
C ALA A 31 21.33 4.55 -26.53
N ILE A 32 20.51 3.49 -26.59
CA ILE A 32 20.71 2.36 -27.52
C ILE A 32 20.70 2.85 -28.98
N VAL A 33 19.70 3.65 -29.35
CA VAL A 33 19.58 4.19 -30.71
C VAL A 33 20.77 5.11 -31.04
N GLN A 34 21.25 5.91 -30.08
CA GLN A 34 22.43 6.75 -30.25
C GLN A 34 23.72 5.93 -30.45
N ASP A 35 23.94 4.88 -29.67
CA ASP A 35 25.10 3.97 -29.84
C ASP A 35 25.05 3.30 -31.22
N MET A 36 23.88 2.81 -31.65
CA MET A 36 23.69 2.24 -32.98
C MET A 36 23.99 3.26 -34.09
N ASN A 37 23.51 4.51 -33.95
CA ASN A 37 23.80 5.58 -34.90
C ASN A 37 25.30 5.90 -34.96
N GLN A 38 25.96 5.98 -33.81
CA GLN A 38 27.39 6.26 -33.75
C GLN A 38 28.19 5.13 -34.41
N ALA A 39 27.90 3.86 -34.08
CA ALA A 39 28.56 2.70 -34.66
C ALA A 39 28.35 2.62 -36.18
N LEU A 40 27.12 2.88 -36.65
CA LEU A 40 26.79 2.89 -38.07
C LEU A 40 27.54 4.00 -38.81
N SER A 41 27.60 5.21 -38.24
CA SER A 41 28.30 6.33 -38.87
C SER A 41 29.80 6.06 -39.05
N LYS A 42 30.46 5.46 -38.05
CA LYS A 42 31.89 5.07 -38.13
C LYS A 42 32.12 4.00 -39.19
N THR A 43 31.24 3.01 -39.25
CA THR A 43 31.31 1.92 -40.23
C THR A 43 31.16 2.47 -41.65
N LEU A 44 30.19 3.37 -41.87
CA LEU A 44 29.95 3.99 -43.16
C LEU A 44 31.09 4.92 -43.61
N ALA A 45 31.79 5.57 -42.68
CA ALA A 45 32.95 6.39 -42.98
C ALA A 45 34.15 5.57 -43.49
N GLN A 46 34.31 4.33 -43.00
CA GLN A 46 35.40 3.43 -43.40
C GLN A 46 35.04 2.58 -44.64
N LYS A 47 33.75 2.40 -44.91
CA LYS A 47 33.23 1.56 -46.01
C LYS A 47 33.59 2.14 -47.38
N ARG A 48 34.25 1.32 -48.21
CA ARG A 48 34.63 1.66 -49.60
C ARG A 48 33.70 1.07 -50.65
N GLU A 49 33.05 -0.05 -50.34
CA GLU A 49 32.24 -0.81 -51.28
C GLU A 49 30.77 -0.38 -51.33
N ALA A 50 30.14 -0.56 -52.48
CA ALA A 50 28.74 -0.20 -52.72
C ALA A 50 27.73 -1.30 -52.33
N TRP A 51 28.14 -2.38 -51.67
CA TRP A 51 27.23 -3.39 -51.11
C TRP A 51 27.60 -3.68 -49.65
N ILE A 52 26.72 -4.35 -48.91
CA ILE A 52 26.98 -4.76 -47.53
C ILE A 52 27.74 -6.09 -47.56
N THR A 53 28.97 -6.11 -47.08
CA THR A 53 29.78 -7.33 -46.90
C THR A 53 29.73 -7.84 -45.47
N PRO A 54 30.00 -9.14 -45.23
CA PRO A 54 30.15 -9.69 -43.89
C PRO A 54 31.13 -8.90 -43.02
N ASP A 55 32.24 -8.42 -43.60
CA ASP A 55 33.21 -7.57 -42.90
C ASP A 55 32.63 -6.22 -42.44
N THR A 56 31.66 -5.67 -43.19
CA THR A 56 30.95 -4.44 -42.80
C THR A 56 30.10 -4.68 -41.54
N ILE A 57 29.48 -5.86 -41.42
CA ILE A 57 28.67 -6.23 -40.25
C ILE A 57 29.56 -6.42 -39.02
N GLU A 58 30.71 -7.09 -39.20
CA GLU A 58 31.65 -7.31 -38.10
C GLU A 58 32.29 -5.99 -37.62
N ASN A 59 32.70 -5.13 -38.56
CA ASN A 59 33.21 -3.79 -38.26
C ASN A 59 32.17 -2.95 -37.48
N TYR A 60 30.88 -3.01 -37.88
CA TYR A 60 29.81 -2.37 -37.12
C TYR A 60 29.68 -2.90 -35.69
N ARG A 61 29.73 -4.23 -35.50
CA ARG A 61 29.64 -4.86 -34.18
C ARG A 61 30.80 -4.47 -33.26
N GLN A 62 31.99 -4.25 -33.82
CA GLN A 62 33.16 -3.78 -33.07
C GLN A 62 33.00 -2.33 -32.59
N HIS A 63 32.28 -1.50 -33.33
CA HIS A 63 32.05 -0.10 -32.98
C HIS A 63 30.92 0.13 -31.96
N LEU A 64 30.09 -0.89 -31.66
CA LEU A 64 29.05 -0.82 -30.63
C LEU A 64 29.66 -0.80 -29.22
N GLN A 65 29.28 0.20 -28.42
CA GLN A 65 29.69 0.31 -27.04
C GLN A 65 28.90 -0.64 -26.13
N ILE A 66 27.61 -0.85 -26.43
CA ILE A 66 26.75 -1.72 -25.62
C ILE A 66 26.98 -3.18 -26.04
N ALA A 67 27.61 -3.96 -25.16
CA ALA A 67 27.94 -5.36 -25.41
C ALA A 67 26.71 -6.23 -25.74
N ALA A 68 25.55 -5.92 -25.15
CA ALA A 68 24.30 -6.63 -25.40
C ALA A 68 23.82 -6.50 -26.86
N LEU A 69 24.16 -5.41 -27.54
CA LEU A 69 23.78 -5.17 -28.94
C LEU A 69 24.65 -5.97 -29.92
N ARG A 70 25.91 -6.27 -29.58
CA ARG A 70 26.88 -6.87 -30.52
C ARG A 70 26.43 -8.18 -31.15
N ARG A 71 25.70 -9.02 -30.40
CA ARG A 71 25.21 -10.32 -30.89
C ARG A 71 23.83 -10.27 -31.54
N ARG A 72 23.07 -9.20 -31.29
CA ARG A 72 21.66 -9.06 -31.68
C ARG A 72 21.42 -7.96 -32.71
N SER A 73 22.48 -7.29 -33.14
CA SER A 73 22.42 -6.23 -34.13
C SER A 73 22.78 -6.73 -35.53
N VAL A 74 22.06 -6.20 -36.51
CA VAL A 74 22.22 -6.49 -37.93
C VAL A 74 22.17 -5.17 -38.70
N VAL A 75 22.98 -5.06 -39.75
CA VAL A 75 22.97 -3.92 -40.68
C VAL A 75 22.28 -4.37 -41.96
N SER A 76 21.31 -3.60 -42.43
CA SER A 76 20.56 -3.91 -43.66
C SER A 76 20.29 -2.65 -44.47
N TYR A 77 19.87 -2.85 -45.72
CA TYR A 77 19.35 -1.74 -46.52
C TYR A 77 18.04 -1.27 -45.91
N ALA A 78 17.82 0.04 -45.88
CA ALA A 78 16.61 0.61 -45.30
C ALA A 78 15.39 0.19 -46.14
N LEU A 79 14.70 -0.89 -45.74
CA LEU A 79 13.61 -1.50 -46.52
C LEU A 79 12.21 -1.01 -46.12
N GLY A 80 12.10 -0.16 -45.10
CA GLY A 80 10.82 0.23 -44.48
C GLY A 80 10.76 -0.21 -43.03
N GLU A 81 9.81 0.33 -42.28
CA GLU A 81 9.69 0.13 -40.82
C GLU A 81 9.24 -1.30 -40.47
N ASP A 82 10.18 -2.11 -39.99
CA ASP A 82 9.85 -3.31 -39.23
C ASP A 82 9.40 -2.89 -37.83
N ALA A 83 8.09 -2.91 -37.58
CA ALA A 83 7.44 -2.32 -36.39
C ALA A 83 7.84 -2.94 -35.03
N HIS A 84 8.64 -4.00 -35.00
CA HIS A 84 8.94 -4.77 -33.80
C HIS A 84 10.42 -4.73 -33.36
N SER A 85 11.30 -4.08 -34.12
CA SER A 85 12.74 -4.02 -33.82
C SER A 85 13.21 -2.59 -33.57
N LEU A 86 14.18 -2.41 -32.67
CA LEU A 86 14.80 -1.10 -32.46
C LEU A 86 15.66 -0.77 -33.68
N CYS A 87 15.36 0.35 -34.33
CA CYS A 87 16.06 0.76 -35.54
C CYS A 87 16.86 2.05 -35.34
N SER A 88 18.06 2.09 -35.92
CA SER A 88 18.83 3.33 -36.00
C SER A 88 18.23 4.29 -37.01
N ARG A 89 18.69 5.54 -37.00
CA ARG A 89 18.32 6.53 -38.03
C ARG A 89 18.85 6.07 -39.39
N GLN A 90 18.07 6.30 -40.44
CA GLN A 90 18.48 5.97 -41.81
C GLN A 90 19.66 6.86 -42.22
N MET A 91 20.76 6.23 -42.65
CA MET A 91 21.96 6.94 -43.11
C MET A 91 22.16 6.71 -44.60
N LYS A 92 22.45 7.79 -45.33
CA LYS A 92 22.79 7.74 -46.75
C LYS A 92 24.29 7.61 -46.88
N TRP A 93 24.75 6.50 -47.45
CA TRP A 93 26.14 6.33 -47.87
C TRP A 93 26.26 6.70 -49.35
N ARG A 94 27.34 7.42 -49.70
CA ARG A 94 27.61 7.85 -51.08
C ARG A 94 29.06 7.59 -51.44
N SER A 95 29.28 6.94 -52.57
CA SER A 95 30.61 6.79 -53.19
C SER A 95 30.47 6.99 -54.69
N GLY A 96 31.05 8.10 -55.18
CA GLY A 96 30.88 8.55 -56.57
C GLY A 96 29.40 8.74 -56.95
N SER A 97 28.97 8.07 -58.02
CA SER A 97 27.59 8.11 -58.54
C SER A 97 26.60 7.21 -57.79
N ARG A 98 27.07 6.35 -56.88
CA ARG A 98 26.23 5.39 -56.15
C ARG A 98 25.84 5.94 -54.78
N SER A 99 24.55 5.87 -54.46
CA SER A 99 24.02 6.24 -53.14
C SER A 99 23.08 5.16 -52.61
N LEU A 100 23.26 4.76 -51.36
CA LEU A 100 22.48 3.71 -50.70
C LEU A 100 22.01 4.18 -49.33
N ARG A 101 20.81 3.78 -48.94
CA ARG A 101 20.30 4.00 -47.58
C ARG A 101 20.54 2.76 -46.75
N VAL A 102 21.29 2.93 -45.67
CA VAL A 102 21.65 1.86 -44.74
C VAL A 102 21.00 2.17 -43.39
N GLN A 103 20.48 1.14 -42.75
CA GLN A 103 19.86 1.19 -41.43
C GLN A 103 20.34 -0.01 -40.62
N SER A 104 20.52 0.17 -39.31
CA SER A 104 20.82 -0.92 -38.39
C SER A 104 19.62 -1.25 -37.53
N TYR A 105 19.42 -2.54 -37.26
CA TYR A 105 18.31 -3.10 -36.51
C TYR A 105 18.86 -3.92 -35.35
N ALA A 106 18.18 -3.87 -34.21
CA ALA A 106 18.52 -4.63 -33.03
C ALA A 106 17.28 -5.34 -32.47
N ASP A 107 17.35 -6.67 -32.38
CA ASP A 107 16.32 -7.49 -31.73
C ASP A 107 16.52 -7.44 -30.21
N CYS A 108 16.11 -6.33 -29.61
CA CYS A 108 16.12 -6.16 -28.17
C CYS A 108 14.76 -6.49 -27.59
N SER A 109 14.71 -7.51 -26.73
CA SER A 109 13.53 -7.73 -25.88
C SER A 109 13.38 -6.59 -24.87
N PHE A 110 12.14 -6.28 -24.49
CA PHE A 110 11.80 -5.31 -23.43
C PHE A 110 12.67 -5.49 -22.17
N ALA A 111 12.88 -6.73 -21.72
CA ALA A 111 13.69 -7.01 -20.54
C ALA A 111 15.17 -6.60 -20.70
N THR A 112 15.71 -6.64 -21.92
CA THR A 112 17.08 -6.21 -22.21
C THR A 112 17.19 -4.68 -22.15
N VAL A 113 16.23 -3.96 -22.73
CA VAL A 113 16.16 -2.49 -22.66
C VAL A 113 15.95 -2.04 -21.21
N TRP A 114 15.05 -2.71 -20.49
CA TRP A 114 14.77 -2.45 -19.08
C TRP A 114 16.00 -2.72 -18.20
N GLY A 115 16.76 -3.79 -18.46
CA GLY A 115 17.99 -4.10 -17.73
C GLY A 115 19.16 -3.14 -18.04
N LEU A 116 19.15 -2.49 -19.21
CA LEU A 116 20.10 -1.43 -19.56
C LEU A 116 19.70 -0.06 -18.98
N SER A 117 18.47 0.07 -18.48
CA SER A 117 17.92 1.31 -17.94
C SER A 117 18.40 1.59 -16.51
N ASP A 118 18.75 2.85 -16.23
CA ASP A 118 19.08 3.29 -14.88
C ASP A 118 17.80 3.50 -14.05
N GLN A 119 17.41 2.47 -13.30
CA GLN A 119 16.20 2.47 -12.48
C GLN A 119 16.42 2.93 -11.03
N ARG A 120 17.59 3.49 -10.71
CA ARG A 120 17.95 3.85 -9.33
C ARG A 120 16.93 4.79 -8.67
N LEU A 121 16.38 5.73 -9.42
CA LEU A 121 15.35 6.66 -8.94
C LEU A 121 14.03 5.97 -8.65
N SER A 122 13.57 5.08 -9.54
CA SER A 122 12.35 4.29 -9.34
C SER A 122 12.46 3.41 -8.09
N PHE A 123 13.60 2.76 -7.90
CA PHE A 123 13.87 1.96 -6.69
C PHE A 123 13.90 2.83 -5.43
N ALA A 124 14.49 4.03 -5.49
CA ALA A 124 14.49 4.95 -4.36
C ALA A 124 13.07 5.37 -3.94
N PHE A 125 12.22 5.73 -4.91
CA PHE A 125 10.82 6.07 -4.63
C PHE A 125 10.01 4.89 -4.09
N LEU A 126 10.25 3.66 -4.60
CA LEU A 126 9.63 2.45 -4.06
C LEU A 126 10.03 2.18 -2.61
N MET A 127 11.32 2.31 -2.29
CA MET A 127 11.79 2.11 -0.91
C MET A 127 11.23 3.17 0.03
N LEU A 128 11.17 4.42 -0.41
CA LEU A 128 10.54 5.50 0.36
C LEU A 128 9.04 5.23 0.57
N SER A 129 8.35 4.74 -0.44
CA SER A 129 6.93 4.36 -0.38
C SER A 129 6.68 3.22 0.61
N LEU A 130 7.50 2.17 0.58
CA LEU A 130 7.43 1.06 1.52
C LEU A 130 7.73 1.50 2.96
N GLY A 131 8.76 2.35 3.15
CA GLY A 131 9.08 2.93 4.44
C GLY A 131 7.94 3.76 5.01
N TRP A 132 7.33 4.61 4.16
CA TRP A 132 6.17 5.41 4.54
C TRP A 132 4.97 4.53 4.92
N MET A 133 4.69 3.49 4.13
CA MET A 133 3.61 2.54 4.41
C MET A 133 3.83 1.84 5.76
N ALA A 134 5.04 1.35 6.02
CA ALA A 134 5.39 0.68 7.26
C ALA A 134 5.22 1.62 8.48
N VAL A 135 5.76 2.85 8.40
CA VAL A 135 5.61 3.86 9.46
C VAL A 135 4.13 4.19 9.70
N SER A 136 3.34 4.37 8.64
CA SER A 136 1.91 4.64 8.73
C SER A 136 1.14 3.50 9.39
N ILE A 137 1.43 2.25 9.02
CA ILE A 137 0.82 1.05 9.64
C ILE A 137 1.20 0.96 11.12
N VAL A 138 2.47 1.15 11.47
CA VAL A 138 2.92 1.13 12.87
C VAL A 138 2.27 2.25 13.67
N TYR A 139 2.19 3.46 13.10
CA TYR A 139 1.51 4.60 13.72
C TYR A 139 0.03 4.31 13.97
N LEU A 140 -0.69 3.79 12.97
CA LEU A 140 -2.10 3.41 13.10
C LEU A 140 -2.28 2.29 14.11
N ARG A 141 -1.45 1.25 14.09
CA ARG A 141 -1.50 0.15 15.06
C ARG A 141 -1.25 0.66 16.48
N ARG A 142 -0.25 1.51 16.70
CA ARG A 142 0.01 2.11 18.02
C ARG A 142 -1.16 2.99 18.50
N HIS A 143 -1.77 3.78 17.61
CA HIS A 143 -2.94 4.58 17.96
C HIS A 143 -4.24 3.78 18.13
N GLN A 144 -4.33 2.59 17.53
CA GLN A 144 -5.49 1.69 17.66
C GLN A 144 -5.33 0.66 18.79
N ALA A 145 -4.11 0.38 19.25
CA ALA A 145 -3.80 -0.63 20.27
C ALA A 145 -4.45 -0.39 21.65
N GLY A 146 -5.08 0.77 21.86
CA GLY A 146 -5.88 1.07 23.06
C GLY A 146 -7.39 1.18 22.80
N ARG A 147 -7.90 0.77 21.63
CA ARG A 147 -9.31 0.90 21.28
C ARG A 147 -10.01 -0.46 21.34
N LEU A 148 -10.83 -0.68 22.35
CA LEU A 148 -11.67 -1.87 22.48
C LEU A 148 -13.05 -1.59 21.88
N VAL A 149 -13.45 -2.34 20.86
CA VAL A 149 -14.77 -2.20 20.23
C VAL A 149 -15.77 -3.16 20.88
N LEU A 150 -16.80 -2.62 21.53
CA LEU A 150 -17.93 -3.37 22.11
C LEU A 150 -19.25 -2.94 21.45
N GLY A 151 -19.82 -3.78 20.59
CA GLY A 151 -21.07 -3.45 19.91
C GLY A 151 -20.91 -2.24 19.01
N LYS A 152 -21.67 -1.16 19.29
CA LYS A 152 -21.51 0.13 18.61
C LYS A 152 -20.52 1.06 19.33
N MET A 153 -20.01 0.70 20.50
CA MET A 153 -19.13 1.55 21.29
C MET A 153 -17.65 1.24 21.06
N VAL A 154 -16.81 2.28 21.03
CA VAL A 154 -15.35 2.17 21.06
C VAL A 154 -14.85 2.74 22.38
N TYR A 155 -14.29 1.89 23.24
CA TYR A 155 -13.59 2.31 24.45
C TYR A 155 -12.14 2.64 24.10
N ALA A 156 -11.70 3.86 24.40
CA ALA A 156 -10.31 4.27 24.26
C ALA A 156 -9.62 4.28 25.62
N ALA A 157 -8.78 3.28 25.88
CA ALA A 157 -8.02 3.12 27.12
C ALA A 157 -7.07 4.30 27.38
N SER A 158 -6.62 5.00 26.33
CA SER A 158 -5.74 6.18 26.45
C SER A 158 -6.39 7.36 27.20
N ASP A 159 -7.69 7.57 26.99
CA ASP A 159 -8.41 8.76 27.46
C ASP A 159 -9.50 8.41 28.48
N ARG A 160 -9.61 7.12 28.86
CA ARG A 160 -10.74 6.55 29.63
C ARG A 160 -12.11 7.03 29.11
N SER A 161 -12.24 7.24 27.79
CA SER A 161 -13.46 7.79 27.21
C SER A 161 -14.17 6.74 26.36
N PHE A 162 -15.49 6.71 26.53
CA PHE A 162 -16.40 5.92 25.74
C PHE A 162 -16.88 6.73 24.55
N ARG A 163 -16.70 6.20 23.34
CA ARG A 163 -17.20 6.83 22.11
C ARG A 163 -18.24 5.95 21.45
N ASP A 164 -19.26 6.56 20.90
CA ASP A 164 -20.27 5.89 20.06
C ASP A 164 -19.66 5.56 18.67
N CYS A 165 -20.38 4.79 17.84
CA CYS A 165 -19.98 4.41 16.48
C CYS A 165 -19.84 5.63 15.56
N HIS A 166 -20.51 6.72 15.91
CA HIS A 166 -20.40 8.03 15.26
C HIS A 166 -19.17 8.84 15.71
N GLY A 167 -18.40 8.35 16.69
CA GLY A 167 -17.20 9.02 17.20
C GLY A 167 -17.45 10.05 18.30
N GLU A 168 -18.71 10.31 18.66
CA GLU A 168 -19.10 11.22 19.74
C GLU A 168 -18.79 10.64 21.12
N ARG A 169 -18.33 11.49 22.04
CA ARG A 169 -18.07 11.09 23.45
C ARG A 169 -19.39 10.86 24.17
N ILE A 170 -19.57 9.67 24.72
CA ILE A 170 -20.72 9.35 25.59
C ILE A 170 -20.42 9.95 26.96
N ALA A 171 -21.15 11.01 27.32
CA ALA A 171 -21.03 11.66 28.62
C ALA A 171 -21.66 10.77 29.71
N PHE A 172 -20.84 9.89 30.29
CA PHE A 172 -21.20 9.15 31.49
C PHE A 172 -20.88 9.97 32.74
N THR A 173 -21.67 9.82 33.79
CA THR A 173 -21.25 10.26 35.12
C THR A 173 -20.01 9.45 35.56
N PRO A 174 -19.12 10.00 36.39
CA PRO A 174 -17.89 9.30 36.80
C PRO A 174 -18.14 7.88 37.33
N MET A 175 -19.25 7.70 38.05
CA MET A 175 -19.66 6.41 38.61
C MET A 175 -20.13 5.39 37.56
N GLN A 176 -20.83 5.86 36.52
CA GLN A 176 -21.24 5.04 35.39
C GLN A 176 -20.04 4.60 34.55
N GLN A 177 -19.06 5.51 34.38
CA GLN A 177 -17.82 5.23 33.67
C GLN A 177 -17.02 4.14 34.38
N GLN A 178 -16.85 4.25 35.71
CA GLN A 178 -16.13 3.26 36.51
C GLN A 178 -16.81 1.88 36.47
N LEU A 179 -18.14 1.84 36.54
CA LEU A 179 -18.89 0.59 36.39
C LEU A 179 -18.68 -0.05 35.00
N MET A 180 -18.66 0.76 33.93
CA MET A 180 -18.42 0.28 32.57
C MET A 180 -16.98 -0.22 32.37
N GLU A 181 -16.00 0.44 32.97
CA GLU A 181 -14.60 -0.01 32.97
C GLU A 181 -14.45 -1.37 33.67
N LEU A 182 -15.14 -1.59 34.79
CA LEU A 182 -15.17 -2.89 35.45
C LEU A 182 -15.78 -3.97 34.57
N PHE A 183 -16.85 -3.67 33.83
CA PHE A 183 -17.44 -4.63 32.88
C PHE A 183 -16.49 -5.00 31.73
N ILE A 184 -15.63 -4.06 31.33
CA ILE A 184 -14.63 -4.27 30.26
C ILE A 184 -13.44 -5.09 30.75
N ASN A 185 -13.01 -4.87 31.99
CA ASN A 185 -11.86 -5.57 32.56
C ASN A 185 -12.20 -6.99 33.04
N ALA A 186 -13.49 -7.31 33.24
CA ALA A 186 -13.94 -8.63 33.63
C ALA A 186 -13.91 -9.65 32.48
N SER A 187 -13.25 -10.79 32.70
CA SER A 187 -12.94 -11.84 31.71
C SER A 187 -14.15 -12.54 31.07
N ASN A 188 -15.36 -12.40 31.63
CA ASN A 188 -16.60 -12.90 31.01
C ASN A 188 -17.70 -11.83 30.93
N ARG A 189 -17.34 -10.54 31.08
CA ARG A 189 -18.29 -9.41 31.17
C ARG A 189 -19.39 -9.62 32.22
N LYS A 190 -19.14 -10.52 33.19
CA LYS A 190 -19.97 -10.82 34.34
C LYS A 190 -19.33 -10.19 35.56
N LEU A 191 -20.14 -9.54 36.38
CA LEU A 191 -19.73 -8.98 37.66
C LEU A 191 -20.74 -9.38 38.73
N THR A 192 -20.26 -9.92 39.84
CA THR A 192 -21.09 -10.23 41.02
C THR A 192 -21.48 -8.94 41.72
N LYS A 193 -22.72 -8.83 42.24
CA LYS A 193 -23.19 -7.65 42.98
C LYS A 193 -22.24 -7.23 44.10
N ALA A 194 -21.77 -8.19 44.89
CA ALA A 194 -20.84 -7.94 46.00
C ALA A 194 -19.55 -7.25 45.53
N PHE A 195 -18.92 -7.76 44.46
CA PHE A 195 -17.70 -7.19 43.89
C PHE A 195 -17.92 -5.77 43.34
N ILE A 196 -19.09 -5.51 42.72
CA ILE A 196 -19.44 -4.16 42.24
C ILE A 196 -19.62 -3.21 43.44
N CYS A 197 -20.33 -3.65 44.47
CA CYS A 197 -20.59 -2.85 45.67
C CYS A 197 -19.29 -2.53 46.43
N GLU A 198 -18.40 -3.49 46.63
CA GLU A 198 -17.08 -3.25 47.27
C GLU A 198 -16.21 -2.29 46.46
N THR A 199 -16.23 -2.41 45.13
CA THR A 199 -15.36 -1.58 44.27
C THR A 199 -15.88 -0.15 44.10
N LEU A 200 -17.20 0.05 43.98
CA LEU A 200 -17.79 1.39 43.85
C LEU A 200 -18.07 2.07 45.19
N TRP A 201 -18.37 1.30 46.25
CA TRP A 201 -18.76 1.82 47.57
C TRP A 201 -18.09 1.05 48.72
N PRO A 202 -16.76 1.13 48.89
CA PRO A 202 -16.04 0.39 49.92
C PRO A 202 -16.42 0.77 51.37
N LYS A 203 -17.13 1.88 51.58
CA LYS A 203 -17.51 2.41 52.90
C LYS A 203 -18.96 2.12 53.32
N LYS A 204 -19.75 1.40 52.50
CA LYS A 204 -21.19 1.19 52.76
C LYS A 204 -21.49 -0.32 52.84
N PRO A 205 -21.95 -0.83 54.01
CA PRO A 205 -22.12 -2.28 54.23
C PRO A 205 -23.26 -2.91 53.42
N ASP A 206 -24.15 -2.11 52.82
CA ASP A 206 -25.15 -2.58 51.85
C ASP A 206 -25.48 -1.48 50.81
N ALA A 207 -24.81 -1.53 49.65
CA ALA A 207 -25.02 -0.59 48.54
C ALA A 207 -25.94 -1.13 47.42
N SER A 208 -26.63 -2.24 47.66
CA SER A 208 -27.46 -2.97 46.68
C SER A 208 -28.54 -2.10 46.03
N GLU A 209 -29.29 -1.30 46.81
CA GLU A 209 -30.28 -0.34 46.30
C GLU A 209 -29.65 0.76 45.44
N THR A 210 -28.47 1.24 45.84
CA THR A 210 -27.74 2.29 45.11
C THR A 210 -27.18 1.71 43.79
N LEU A 211 -26.74 0.46 43.80
CA LEU A 211 -26.35 -0.28 42.60
C LEU A 211 -27.54 -0.48 41.65
N TYR A 212 -28.70 -0.88 42.17
CA TYR A 212 -29.90 -1.11 41.37
C TYR A 212 -30.37 0.19 40.68
N THR A 213 -30.37 1.31 41.41
CA THR A 213 -30.71 2.62 40.84
C THR A 213 -29.69 3.09 39.78
N LEU A 214 -28.40 2.86 40.00
CA LEU A 214 -27.35 3.15 39.02
C LEU A 214 -27.54 2.32 37.74
N ILE A 215 -27.79 1.02 37.87
CA ILE A 215 -28.03 0.10 36.74
C ILE A 215 -29.31 0.47 36.01
N ARG A 216 -30.38 0.84 36.72
CA ARG A 216 -31.64 1.28 36.12
C ARG A 216 -31.44 2.53 35.25
N ARG A 217 -30.62 3.47 35.69
CA ARG A 217 -30.28 4.69 34.91
C ARG A 217 -29.27 4.43 33.80
N LEU A 218 -28.37 3.46 33.98
CA LEU A 218 -27.36 3.10 32.99
C LEU A 218 -27.92 2.27 31.82
N LYS A 219 -28.88 1.38 32.09
CA LYS A 219 -29.56 0.55 31.09
C LYS A 219 -30.01 1.31 29.83
N PRO A 220 -30.80 2.41 29.90
CA PRO A 220 -31.27 3.11 28.71
C PRO A 220 -30.11 3.71 27.91
N ILE A 221 -29.10 4.29 28.58
CA ILE A 221 -27.94 4.91 27.92
C ILE A 221 -27.12 3.85 27.16
N VAL A 222 -26.93 2.68 27.77
CA VAL A 222 -26.18 1.57 27.20
C VAL A 222 -26.93 0.89 26.08
N SER A 223 -28.26 0.76 26.18
CA SER A 223 -29.07 0.22 25.08
C SER A 223 -29.15 1.16 23.88
N GLU A 224 -29.34 2.47 24.13
CA GLU A 224 -29.56 3.46 23.08
C GLU A 224 -28.26 3.84 22.38
N ARG A 225 -27.20 4.14 23.14
CA ARG A 225 -25.93 4.65 22.60
C ARG A 225 -24.85 3.60 22.40
N CYS A 226 -24.93 2.43 23.06
CA CYS A 226 -23.90 1.39 22.90
C CYS A 226 -24.42 0.16 22.14
N GLY A 227 -25.74 -0.03 22.02
CA GLY A 227 -26.34 -1.24 21.46
C GLY A 227 -26.03 -2.49 22.30
N LEU A 228 -25.88 -2.30 23.61
CA LEU A 228 -25.56 -3.35 24.58
C LEU A 228 -26.72 -3.49 25.57
N LYS A 229 -26.92 -4.70 26.10
CA LYS A 229 -27.92 -4.98 27.14
C LYS A 229 -27.24 -5.48 28.41
N ILE A 230 -27.61 -4.87 29.53
CA ILE A 230 -27.24 -5.34 30.86
C ILE A 230 -28.31 -6.32 31.33
N VAL A 231 -27.96 -7.61 31.37
CA VAL A 231 -28.83 -8.69 31.83
C VAL A 231 -28.44 -9.06 33.26
N ALA A 232 -29.43 -9.20 34.15
CA ALA A 232 -29.20 -9.75 35.48
C ALA A 232 -29.22 -11.29 35.36
N ASP A 233 -28.13 -11.94 35.77
CA ASP A 233 -28.05 -13.40 35.80
C ASP A 233 -28.78 -13.91 37.05
N ARG A 234 -29.48 -15.06 36.97
CA ARG A 234 -30.31 -15.60 38.07
C ARG A 234 -29.50 -15.97 39.34
N GLY A 235 -28.16 -15.90 39.28
CA GLY A 235 -27.20 -16.15 40.36
C GLY A 235 -26.42 -14.91 40.82
N ASP A 236 -27.11 -13.78 41.04
CA ASP A 236 -26.61 -12.63 41.82
C ASP A 236 -25.56 -11.70 41.18
N GLY A 237 -25.47 -11.71 39.85
CA GLY A 237 -24.56 -10.85 39.08
C GLY A 237 -25.22 -10.16 37.89
N TYR A 238 -24.48 -9.22 37.29
CA TYR A 238 -24.86 -8.54 36.05
C TYR A 238 -23.90 -8.95 34.93
N ARG A 239 -24.44 -9.13 33.71
CA ARG A 239 -23.68 -9.41 32.50
C ARG A 239 -23.96 -8.38 31.42
N LEU A 240 -22.91 -7.89 30.79
CA LEU A 240 -23.01 -7.05 29.59
C LEU A 240 -23.03 -7.94 28.34
N THR A 241 -24.14 -7.93 27.61
CA THR A 241 -24.33 -8.73 26.39
C THR A 241 -24.54 -7.80 25.20
N SER A 242 -23.95 -8.09 24.04
CA SER A 242 -24.24 -7.35 22.81
C SER A 242 -25.49 -7.90 22.13
N ASP A 243 -26.29 -7.03 21.50
CA ASP A 243 -27.51 -7.47 20.79
C ASP A 243 -27.22 -8.49 19.66
N LEU A 244 -25.99 -8.55 19.16
CA LEU A 244 -25.53 -9.55 18.19
C LEU A 244 -25.45 -10.98 18.76
N ALA A 245 -25.23 -11.13 20.07
CA ALA A 245 -25.20 -12.45 20.72
C ALA A 245 -26.62 -13.02 20.92
N SER A 246 -27.63 -12.17 21.15
CA SER A 246 -29.02 -12.62 21.33
C SER A 246 -29.64 -13.21 20.07
N LYS A 247 -29.12 -12.88 18.88
CA LYS A 247 -29.60 -13.46 17.62
C LYS A 247 -29.03 -14.86 17.38
N LYS A 248 -27.75 -15.07 17.74
CA LYS A 248 -27.08 -16.38 17.61
C LYS A 248 -27.63 -17.46 18.55
N GLU A 249 -28.19 -17.07 19.69
CA GLU A 249 -28.77 -18.03 20.65
C GLU A 249 -30.22 -18.41 20.31
N LYS A 250 -30.94 -17.58 19.53
CA LYS A 250 -32.29 -17.93 19.02
C LYS A 250 -32.24 -18.83 17.78
N ASP A 251 -31.23 -18.66 16.92
CA ASP A 251 -31.05 -19.50 15.72
C ASP A 251 -30.49 -20.90 16.03
N CYS A 252 -30.14 -21.21 17.29
CA CYS A 252 -29.67 -22.53 17.72
C CYS A 252 -30.74 -23.32 18.49
N LEU A 253 -31.93 -22.73 18.70
CA LEU A 253 -33.06 -23.32 19.42
C LEU A 253 -34.35 -23.34 18.57
N SER A 254 -34.23 -23.18 17.26
CA SER A 254 -35.32 -23.35 16.30
C SER A 254 -34.95 -24.34 15.21
#